data_AF-A0A3D5GHW9-F1
#
_entry.id   AF-A0A3D5GHW9-F1
#
_cell.length_a   1.000
_cell.length_b   1.000
_cell.length_c   1.000
_cell.angle_alpha   90.00
_cell.angle_beta   90.00
_cell.angle_gamma   90.00
#
_symmetry.space_group_name_H-M   'P 1'
#
loop_
_entity.id
_entity.type
_entity.pdbx_description
1 polymer ?
#
loop_
_entity_poly.entity_id
_entity_poly.type
_entity_poly.pdbx_seq_one_letter_code
_entity_poly.pdbx_strand_id
1 'polypeptide(L)'
;ADNCDRWTGWTGASSSACPEAPSTPAATEDASGQADQSMSPVKIGLIAQDEELFAFPEVRAVSQAFVDYFNAELTGIDGHPVELDVCGAGDAPEDHVACAQQF
;
A
#
# COMPACT_ATOMS: atom_id res chain seq x y z
N ALA A 1 17.89 19.08 6.51
CA ALA A 1 17.69 19.14 7.97
C ALA A 1 16.25 18.77 8.29
N ASP A 2 15.27 19.41 7.64
CA ASP A 2 13.82 19.17 7.87
C ASP A 2 13.32 17.76 7.50
N ASN A 3 14.07 17.03 6.69
CA ASN A 3 13.73 15.69 6.21
C ASN A 3 14.13 14.56 7.18
N CYS A 4 15.08 14.79 8.11
CA CYS A 4 15.59 13.74 9.00
C CYS A 4 14.60 13.42 10.14
N ASP A 5 13.96 14.43 10.73
CA ASP A 5 12.96 14.21 11.80
C ASP A 5 11.72 13.49 11.28
N ARG A 6 11.36 13.71 10.01
CA ARG A 6 10.21 13.07 9.35
C ARG A 6 10.41 11.57 9.12
N TRP A 7 11.64 11.13 8.85
CA TRP A 7 11.93 9.71 8.56
C TRP A 7 12.15 8.87 9.82
N THR A 8 12.79 9.42 10.85
CA THR A 8 13.14 8.67 12.06
C THR A 8 12.08 8.78 13.17
N GLY A 9 11.20 9.79 13.10
CA GLY A 9 10.20 10.05 14.13
C GLY A 9 10.78 10.52 15.47
N TRP A 10 12.06 10.88 15.52
CA TRP A 10 12.72 11.37 16.74
C TRP A 10 13.55 12.63 16.46
N THR A 11 13.18 13.74 17.09
CA THR A 11 13.97 14.97 17.16
C THR A 11 15.33 14.70 17.81
N GLY A 12 16.40 14.72 17.01
CA GLY A 12 17.78 14.59 17.51
C GLY A 12 18.71 13.68 16.71
N ALA A 13 18.29 13.14 15.56
CA ALA A 13 19.18 12.38 14.68
C ALA A 13 20.32 13.28 14.16
N SER A 14 21.58 12.85 14.39
CA SER A 14 22.76 13.57 13.89
C SER A 14 22.84 13.49 12.37
N SER A 15 23.28 14.57 11.70
CA SER A 15 23.29 14.70 10.24
C SER A 15 24.14 13.65 9.50
N SER A 16 25.07 12.99 10.20
CA SER A 16 25.90 11.91 9.67
C SER A 16 25.16 10.58 9.49
N ALA A 17 23.92 10.45 9.99
CA ALA A 17 23.09 9.25 9.86
C ALA A 17 22.11 9.28 8.68
N CYS A 18 21.99 10.40 7.95
CA CYS A 18 21.03 10.56 6.86
C CYS A 18 21.74 10.50 5.49
N PRO A 19 21.43 9.54 4.60
CA PRO A 19 21.80 9.66 3.18
C PRO A 19 21.00 10.81 2.53
N GLU A 20 21.55 11.39 1.47
CA GLU A 20 20.89 12.43 0.70
C GLU A 20 19.60 11.86 0.09
N ALA A 21 18.48 12.55 0.28
CA ALA A 21 17.19 12.07 -0.24
C ALA A 21 17.28 12.00 -1.77
N PRO A 22 16.93 10.86 -2.39
CA PRO A 22 16.89 10.79 -3.84
C PRO A 22 15.94 11.84 -4.38
N SER A 23 16.35 12.54 -5.45
CA SER A 23 15.50 13.51 -6.11
C SER A 23 14.26 12.80 -6.64
N THR A 24 13.09 13.15 -6.10
CA THR A 24 11.81 12.64 -6.61
C THR A 24 11.65 13.13 -8.05
N PRO A 25 11.52 12.24 -9.04
CA PRO A 25 11.18 12.68 -10.39
C PRO A 25 9.83 13.40 -10.33
N ALA A 26 9.70 14.49 -11.10
CA ALA A 26 8.44 15.21 -11.20
C ALA A 26 7.34 14.23 -11.61
N ALA A 27 6.24 14.22 -10.85
CA ALA A 27 5.05 13.46 -11.22
C ALA A 27 4.68 13.82 -12.66
N THR A 28 4.58 12.82 -13.53
CA THR A 28 4.06 13.01 -14.88
C THR A 28 2.66 13.59 -14.77
N GLU A 29 2.45 14.78 -15.35
CA GLU A 29 1.25 15.61 -15.18
C GLU A 29 -0.03 15.03 -15.82
N ASP A 30 -0.04 13.75 -16.17
CA ASP A 30 -1.24 13.07 -16.66
C ASP A 30 -1.23 11.58 -16.28
N ALA A 31 -1.48 11.29 -15.01
CA ALA A 31 -1.73 9.93 -14.54
C ALA A 31 -3.18 9.51 -14.79
N SER A 32 -3.81 9.97 -15.88
CA SER A 32 -5.16 9.58 -16.26
C SER A 32 -5.12 8.47 -17.32
N GLY A 33 -5.90 7.41 -17.09
CA GLY A 33 -6.00 6.29 -18.02
C GLY A 33 -6.04 4.93 -17.32
N GLN A 34 -6.21 3.88 -18.12
CA GLN A 34 -6.32 2.50 -17.62
C GLN A 34 -4.94 1.85 -17.50
N ALA A 35 -4.73 1.04 -16.46
CA ALA A 35 -3.54 0.23 -16.28
C ALA A 35 -3.36 -0.77 -17.44
N ASP A 36 -2.11 -1.06 -17.82
CA ASP A 36 -1.79 -2.00 -18.87
C ASP A 36 -1.97 -3.44 -18.37
N GLN A 37 -3.11 -4.04 -18.70
CA GLN A 37 -3.48 -5.41 -18.32
C GLN A 37 -2.56 -6.49 -18.91
N SER A 38 -1.63 -6.15 -19.81
CA SER A 38 -0.63 -7.09 -20.32
C SER A 38 0.60 -7.21 -19.42
N MET A 39 0.81 -6.26 -18.51
CA MET A 39 1.92 -6.28 -17.55
C MET A 39 1.58 -7.13 -16.33
N SER A 40 2.60 -7.70 -15.69
CA SER A 40 2.43 -8.46 -14.44
C SER A 40 1.90 -7.55 -13.32
N PRO A 41 0.90 -7.96 -12.53
CA PRO A 41 0.38 -7.12 -11.46
C PRO A 41 1.38 -6.83 -10.34
N VAL A 42 1.29 -5.64 -9.76
CA VAL A 42 1.89 -5.33 -8.45
C VAL A 42 0.91 -5.77 -7.37
N LYS A 43 1.31 -6.77 -6.58
CA LYS A 43 0.49 -7.29 -5.49
C LYS A 43 0.66 -6.46 -4.22
N ILE A 44 -0.47 -6.11 -3.60
CA ILE A 44 -0.52 -5.47 -2.29
C ILE A 44 -1.26 -6.41 -1.35
N GLY A 45 -0.57 -6.87 -0.30
CA GLY A 45 -1.17 -7.69 0.75
C GLY A 45 -2.15 -6.87 1.60
N LEU A 46 -3.34 -7.40 1.83
CA LEU A 46 -4.35 -6.86 2.73
C LEU A 46 -4.72 -7.90 3.79
N ILE A 47 -4.43 -7.58 5.05
CA ILE A 47 -4.99 -8.30 6.21
C ILE A 47 -6.35 -7.67 6.50
N ALA A 48 -7.42 -8.41 6.22
CA ALA A 48 -8.79 -7.96 6.44
C ALA A 48 -9.36 -8.64 7.68
N GLN A 49 -9.81 -7.86 8.67
CA GLN A 49 -10.63 -8.42 9.74
C GLN A 49 -12.05 -8.58 9.22
N ASP A 50 -12.33 -9.64 8.47
CA ASP A 50 -13.65 -9.91 7.88
C ASP A 50 -14.34 -11.14 8.49
N GLU A 51 -13.72 -11.73 9.52
CA GLU A 51 -14.21 -12.90 10.26
C GLU A 51 -14.60 -12.54 11.71
N GLU A 52 -15.32 -13.44 12.35
CA GLU A 52 -15.72 -13.35 13.78
C GLU A 52 -16.62 -12.16 14.16
N LEU A 53 -16.68 -11.81 15.45
CA LEU A 53 -17.71 -10.91 15.99
C LEU A 53 -17.40 -9.45 15.70
N PHE A 54 -16.12 -9.08 15.65
CA PHE A 54 -15.68 -7.70 15.38
C PHE A 54 -15.20 -7.51 13.93
N ALA A 55 -15.82 -8.21 12.98
CA ALA A 55 -15.54 -8.04 11.55
C ALA A 55 -15.84 -6.61 11.02
N PHE A 56 -14.96 -6.14 10.14
CA PHE A 56 -15.00 -4.89 9.37
C PHE A 56 -14.97 -5.16 7.85
N PRO A 57 -15.98 -5.88 7.29
CA PRO A 57 -15.99 -6.27 5.88
C PRO A 57 -15.96 -5.08 4.91
N GLU A 58 -16.38 -3.88 5.35
CA GLU A 58 -16.33 -2.65 4.58
C GLU A 58 -14.90 -2.21 4.23
N VAL A 59 -13.90 -2.56 5.05
CA VAL A 59 -12.49 -2.22 4.77
C VAL A 59 -12.03 -2.93 3.52
N ARG A 60 -12.29 -4.24 3.42
CA ARG A 60 -12.00 -5.03 2.21
C ARG A 60 -12.74 -4.49 1.00
N ALA A 61 -14.02 -4.15 1.15
CA ALA A 61 -14.83 -3.63 0.05
C ALA A 61 -14.29 -2.29 -0.48
N VAL A 62 -13.95 -1.35 0.40
CA VAL A 62 -13.38 -0.05 0.02
C VAL A 62 -11.99 -0.21 -0.59
N SER A 63 -11.14 -1.08 -0.04
CA SER A 63 -9.82 -1.35 -0.61
C SER A 63 -9.94 -1.89 -2.03
N GLN A 64 -10.84 -2.84 -2.27
CA GLN A 64 -11.06 -3.39 -3.62
C GLN A 64 -11.59 -2.31 -4.57
N ALA A 65 -12.60 -1.54 -4.15
CA ALA A 65 -13.16 -0.46 -4.96
C ALA A 65 -12.11 0.61 -5.32
N PHE A 66 -11.19 0.90 -4.40
CA PHE A 66 -10.08 1.80 -4.67
C PHE A 66 -9.12 1.22 -5.71
N VAL A 67 -8.74 -0.06 -5.59
CA VAL A 67 -7.87 -0.73 -6.58
C VAL A 67 -8.54 -0.78 -7.95
N ASP A 68 -9.84 -1.07 -8.02
CA ASP A 68 -10.60 -1.07 -9.27
C ASP A 68 -10.57 0.32 -9.91
N TYR A 69 -10.84 1.38 -9.15
CA TYR A 69 -10.76 2.76 -9.62
C TYR A 69 -9.33 3.14 -10.06
N PHE A 70 -8.32 2.78 -9.26
CA PHE A 70 -6.92 3.09 -9.51
C PHE A 70 -6.42 2.44 -10.82
N ASN A 71 -6.84 1.20 -11.06
CA ASN A 71 -6.53 0.50 -12.30
C ASN A 71 -7.33 1.03 -13.50
N ALA A 72 -8.57 1.48 -13.29
CA ALA A 72 -9.42 1.97 -14.37
C ALA A 72 -9.05 3.39 -14.81
N GLU A 73 -8.70 4.26 -13.87
CA GLU A 73 -8.62 5.70 -14.08
C GLU A 73 -7.24 6.30 -13.84
N LEU A 74 -6.36 5.62 -13.08
CA LEU A 74 -5.09 6.17 -12.61
C LEU A 74 -3.85 5.41 -13.09
N THR A 75 -3.96 4.66 -14.18
CA THR A 75 -2.87 3.95 -14.89
C THR A 75 -2.16 2.86 -14.10
N GLY A 76 -2.54 2.58 -12.86
CA GLY A 76 -1.86 1.61 -12.01
C GLY A 76 -0.52 2.13 -11.45
N ILE A 77 0.39 1.23 -11.05
CA ILE A 77 1.72 1.57 -10.53
C ILE A 77 2.74 1.40 -11.65
N ASP A 78 3.34 2.49 -12.12
CA ASP A 78 4.26 2.49 -13.26
C ASP A 78 3.68 1.77 -14.51
N GLY A 79 2.35 1.87 -14.70
CA GLY A 79 1.60 1.19 -15.78
C GLY A 79 1.10 -0.21 -15.43
N HIS A 80 1.61 -0.85 -14.38
CA HIS A 80 1.20 -2.18 -13.95
C HIS A 80 -0.14 -2.16 -13.21
N PRO A 81 -1.03 -3.14 -13.44
CA PRO A 81 -2.26 -3.27 -12.65
C PRO A 81 -1.92 -3.60 -11.20
N VAL A 82 -2.72 -3.09 -10.27
CA VAL A 82 -2.66 -3.42 -8.85
C VAL A 82 -3.60 -4.58 -8.56
N GLU A 83 -3.14 -5.56 -7.79
CA GLU A 83 -3.95 -6.68 -7.31
C GLU A 83 -3.90 -6.71 -5.78
N LEU A 84 -5.06 -6.86 -5.13
CA LEU A 84 -5.12 -7.12 -3.69
C LEU A 84 -4.96 -8.62 -3.45
N ASP A 85 -3.93 -8.98 -2.69
CA ASP A 85 -3.78 -10.32 -2.14
C ASP A 85 -4.35 -10.30 -0.71
N VAL A 86 -5.51 -10.91 -0.50
CA VAL A 86 -6.30 -10.73 0.73
C VAL A 86 -6.18 -11.96 1.64
N CYS A 87 -5.82 -11.73 2.90
CA CYS A 87 -5.91 -12.71 3.96
C CYS A 87 -6.95 -12.25 4.99
N GLY A 88 -7.92 -13.11 5.28
CA GLY A 88 -8.93 -12.88 6.32
C GLY A 88 -8.37 -13.20 7.70
N ALA A 89 -8.64 -12.35 8.68
CA ALA A 89 -8.23 -12.50 10.06
C ALA A 89 -9.43 -12.35 11.01
N GLY A 90 -9.40 -13.09 12.12
CA GLY A 90 -10.36 -12.97 13.21
C GLY A 90 -10.04 -11.85 14.19
N ASP A 91 -10.61 -11.94 15.39
CA ASP A 91 -10.46 -10.97 16.47
C ASP A 91 -9.13 -11.13 17.23
N ALA A 92 -8.47 -12.28 17.08
CA ALA A 92 -7.25 -12.62 17.80
C ALA A 92 -6.00 -12.05 17.10
N PRO A 93 -5.07 -11.39 17.81
CA PRO A 93 -3.83 -10.87 17.21
C PRO A 93 -2.98 -11.93 16.48
N GLU A 94 -3.04 -13.18 16.93
CA GLU A 94 -2.34 -14.31 16.34
C GLU A 94 -2.77 -14.57 14.88
N ASP A 95 -4.05 -14.34 14.56
CA ASP A 95 -4.57 -14.50 13.20
C ASP A 95 -3.96 -13.46 12.25
N HIS A 96 -3.80 -12.22 12.73
CA HIS A 96 -3.18 -11.13 11.97
C HIS A 96 -1.69 -11.40 11.74
N VAL A 97 -0.99 -11.95 12.73
CA VAL A 97 0.41 -12.39 12.58
C VAL A 97 0.53 -13.54 11.59
N ALA A 98 -0.42 -14.49 11.60
CA ALA A 98 -0.44 -15.59 10.65
C ALA A 98 -0.66 -15.11 9.21
N CYS A 99 -1.54 -14.13 8.99
CA CYS A 99 -1.73 -13.50 7.69
C CYS A 99 -0.48 -12.74 7.22
N ALA A 100 0.18 -12.00 8.10
CA ALA A 100 1.38 -11.23 7.76
C ALA A 100 2.54 -12.09 7.22
N GLN A 101 2.55 -13.40 7.51
CA GLN A 101 3.57 -14.35 7.05
C GLN A 101 3.25 -15.01 5.69
N GLN A 102 2.10 -14.70 5.08
CA GLN A 102 1.63 -15.34 3.84
C GLN A 102 2.01 -14.55 2.57
N PHE A 103 2.48 -13.32 2.73
CA PHE A 103 2.85 -12.42 1.62
C PHE A 103 4.37 -12.34 1.42
#